data_AF-A0A847ES27-F1
#
_entry.id   AF-A0A847ES27-F1
#
_cell.length_a   1.000
_cell.length_b   1.000
_cell.length_c   1.000
_cell.angle_alpha   90.00
_cell.angle_beta   90.00
_cell.angle_gamma   90.00
#
_symmetry.space_group_name_H-M   'P 1'
#
loop_
_entity.id
_entity.type
_entity.pdbx_description
1 polymer ?
#
loop_
_entity_poly.entity_id
_entity_poly.type
_entity_poly.pdbx_seq_one_letter_code
_entity_poly.pdbx_strand_id
1 'polypeptide(L)' 'MPNVRWRLPDGTRLSASVQGRNRTGSPVNLTCERLRTAEAALLAKAELEDILTEARHGHG' A
#
# COMPACT_ATOMS: atom_id res chain seq x y z
N MET A 1 -10.51 9.38 -10.90
CA MET A 1 -9.09 9.07 -10.57
C MET A 1 -8.93 7.57 -10.52
N PRO A 2 -7.86 7.00 -11.11
CA PRO A 2 -7.57 5.57 -10.97
C PRO A 2 -7.49 5.22 -9.48
N ASN A 3 -8.31 4.27 -9.04
CA ASN A 3 -8.33 3.77 -7.68
C ASN A 3 -8.32 2.25 -7.74
N VAL A 4 -7.28 1.63 -7.18
CA VAL A 4 -7.19 0.19 -7.03
C VAL A 4 -7.51 -0.15 -5.58
N ARG A 5 -8.33 -1.18 -5.38
CA ARG A 5 -8.71 -1.66 -4.05
C ARG A 5 -8.39 -3.14 -3.96
N TRP A 6 -7.74 -3.50 -2.87
CA TRP A 6 -7.44 -4.87 -2.51
C TRP A 6 -8.15 -5.21 -1.20
N ARG A 7 -8.46 -6.50 -1.09
CA ARG A 7 -8.79 -7.12 0.19
C ARG A 7 -7.67 -8.11 0.48
N LEU A 8 -6.93 -7.86 1.54
CA LEU A 8 -5.82 -8.70 1.96
C LEU A 8 -6.36 -10.02 2.57
N PRO A 9 -5.55 -11.09 2.65
CA PRO A 9 -5.98 -12.38 3.19
C PRO A 9 -6.53 -12.34 4.62
N ASP A 10 -6.10 -11.36 5.43
CA ASP A 10 -6.60 -11.08 6.78
C ASP A 10 -7.94 -10.30 6.81
N GLY A 11 -8.48 -9.96 5.64
CA GLY A 11 -9.71 -9.19 5.47
C GLY A 11 -9.51 -7.67 5.45
N THR A 12 -8.30 -7.17 5.68
CA THR A 12 -7.95 -5.75 5.69
C THR A 12 -8.16 -5.13 4.31
N ARG A 13 -8.72 -3.91 4.30
CA ARG A 13 -8.95 -3.13 3.08
C ARG A 13 -7.78 -2.19 2.81
N LEU A 14 -7.16 -2.36 1.64
CA LEU A 14 -6.16 -1.45 1.11
C LEU A 14 -6.69 -0.76 -0.12
N SER A 15 -6.50 0.55 -0.22
CA SER A 15 -6.80 1.30 -1.44
C SER A 15 -5.65 2.20 -1.84
N ALA A 16 -5.31 2.21 -3.12
CA ALA A 16 -4.38 3.14 -3.73
C ALA A 16 -5.16 4.06 -4.68
N SER A 17 -4.94 5.37 -4.59
CA SER A 17 -5.52 6.35 -5.50
C SER A 17 -4.42 7.20 -6.13
N VAL A 18 -4.44 7.32 -7.46
CA VAL A 18 -3.51 8.18 -8.18
C VAL A 18 -4.11 9.56 -8.29
N GLN A 19 -3.38 10.55 -7.78
CA GLN A 19 -3.73 11.95 -7.91
C GLN A 19 -3.40 12.53 -9.27
N GLY A 20 -4.04 13.66 -9.58
CA GLY A 20 -3.68 14.46 -10.74
C GLY A 20 -2.19 14.81 -10.70
N ARG A 21 -1.55 14.84 -11.87
CA ARG A 21 -0.13 15.14 -12.00
C ARG A 21 0.16 16.54 -11.46
N ASN A 22 1.17 16.66 -10.60
CA ASN A 22 1.72 17.91 -10.08
C ASN A 22 3.20 18.07 -10.52
N ARG A 23 3.87 19.10 -9.99
CA ARG A 23 5.27 19.43 -10.33
C ARG A 23 6.26 18.28 -10.07
N THR A 24 5.96 17.36 -9.17
CA THR A 24 6.84 16.24 -8.77
C THR A 24 6.40 14.88 -9.33
N GLY A 25 5.33 14.83 -10.14
CA GLY A 25 4.81 13.58 -10.72
C GLY A 25 3.33 13.38 -10.44
N SER A 26 2.85 12.13 -10.50
CA SER A 26 1.47 11.79 -10.11
C SER A 26 1.48 11.19 -8.70
N PRO A 27 1.07 11.94 -7.66
CA PRO A 27 1.07 11.42 -6.29
C PRO A 27 0.21 10.18 -6.15
N VAL A 28 0.61 9.21 -5.34
CA VAL A 28 -0.19 8.03 -5.01
C VAL A 28 -0.53 8.06 -3.53
N ASN A 29 -1.83 8.15 -3.23
CA ASN A 29 -2.35 8.07 -1.87
C ASN A 29 -2.71 6.64 -1.54
N LEU A 30 -2.11 6.10 -0.48
CA LEU A 30 -2.47 4.82 0.12
C LEU A 30 -3.38 5.06 1.34
N THR A 31 -4.51 4.38 1.38
CA THR A 31 -5.42 4.39 2.54
C THR A 31 -5.64 2.96 2.99
N CYS A 32 -5.25 2.67 4.22
CA CYS A 32 -5.44 1.39 4.89
C CYS A 32 -6.49 1.53 6.00
N GLU A 33 -7.35 0.52 6.14
CA GLU A 33 -8.27 0.42 7.28
C GLU A 33 -7.49 0.34 8.60
N ARG A 34 -8.04 0.93 9.68
CA ARG A 34 -7.36 1.00 10.99
C ARG A 34 -7.09 -0.41 11.53
N LEU A 35 -5.82 -0.80 11.56
CA LEU A 35 -5.36 -2.00 12.24
C LEU A 35 -5.67 -1.87 13.74
N ARG A 36 -6.46 -2.80 14.28
CA ARG A 36 -7.03 -2.68 15.63
C ARG A 36 -6.05 -3.08 16.74
N THR A 37 -4.95 -3.75 16.40
CA THR A 37 -3.96 -4.26 17.37
C THR A 37 -2.53 -3.92 16.93
N ALA A 38 -1.62 -3.83 17.90
CA ALA A 38 -0.20 -3.59 17.65
C ALA A 38 0.46 -4.76 16.89
N GLU A 39 0.01 -5.98 17.15
CA GLU A 39 0.46 -7.18 16.43
C GLU A 39 0.09 -7.12 14.94
N ALA A 40 -1.15 -6.73 14.61
CA ALA A 40 -1.56 -6.54 13.22
C ALA A 40 -0.74 -5.46 12.51
N ALA A 41 -0.35 -4.39 13.22
CA ALA A 41 0.51 -3.35 12.67
C ALA A 41 1.93 -3.84 12.38
N LEU A 42 2.49 -4.72 13.22
CA LEU A 42 3.82 -5.31 13.01
C LEU A 42 3.83 -6.27 11.82
N LEU A 43 2.82 -7.15 11.71
CA LEU A 43 2.69 -8.08 10.59
C LEU A 43 2.53 -7.33 9.26
N ALA A 44 1.61 -6.36 9.20
CA ALA A 44 1.39 -5.57 8.00
C ALA A 44 2.63 -4.74 7.59
N LYS A 45 3.42 -4.28 8.56
CA LYS A 45 4.69 -3.58 8.28
C LYS A 45 5.71 -4.52 7.64
N ALA A 46 5.86 -5.74 8.16
CA ALA A 46 6.79 -6.73 7.60
C ALA A 46 6.41 -7.10 6.16
N GLU A 47 5.12 -7.37 5.89
CA GLU A 47 4.64 -7.64 4.53
C GLU A 47 4.89 -6.48 3.56
N LEU A 48 4.70 -5.23 4.01
CA LEU A 48 5.00 -4.05 3.18
C LEU A 48 6.50 -3.94 2.88
N GLU A 49 7.36 -4.20 3.86
CA GLU A 49 8.82 -4.20 3.67
C GLU A 49 9.25 -5.27 2.65
N ASP A 50 8.63 -6.45 2.66
CA ASP A 50 8.87 -7.49 1.67
C ASP A 50 8.45 -7.06 0.26
N ILE A 51 7.24 -6.50 0.09
CA ILE A 51 6.76 -5.99 -1.20
C ILE A 51 7.68 -4.89 -1.75
N LEU A 52 8.12 -3.97 -0.89
CA LEU A 52 9.03 -2.89 -1.28
C LEU A 52 10.42 -3.41 -1.62
N THR A 53 10.87 -4.46 -0.93
CA THR A 53 12.14 -5.14 -1.22
C THR A 53 12.07 -5.83 -2.58
N GLU A 54 11.01 -6.58 -2.86
CA GLU A 54 10.77 -7.19 -4.16
C GLU A 54 10.73 -6.14 -5.28
N ALA A 55 9.97 -5.06 -5.10
CA ALA A 55 9.88 -3.97 -6.06
C ALA A 55 11.23 -3.25 -6.29
N ARG A 56 12.10 -3.20 -5.27
CA ARG A 56 13.46 -2.65 -5.39
C ARG A 56 14.39 -3.59 -6.16
N HIS A 57 14.17 -4.90 -6.08
CA HIS A 57 14.98 -5.92 -6.74
C HIS A 57 14.44 -6.35 -8.11
N GLY A 58 13.24 -5.94 -8.51
CA GLY A 58 12.57 -6.40 -9.71
C GLY A 58 11.85 -5.33 -10.53
N HIS A 59 12.62 -4.59 -11.33
CA HIS A 59 12.26 -4.23 -12.71
C HIS A 59 13.57 -4.20 -13.52
N GLY A 60 14.03 -5.40 -13.89
CA GLY A 60 14.91 -5.63 -15.04
C GLY A 60 14.08 -6.01 -16.26
#